data_AF-A0A6G6WXV3-F1
#
_entry.id   AF-A0A6G6WXV3-F1
#
_cell.length_a   1.000
_cell.length_b   1.000
_cell.length_c   1.000
_cell.angle_alpha   90.00
_cell.angle_beta   90.00
_cell.angle_gamma   90.00
#
_symmetry.space_group_name_H-M   'P 1'
#
loop_
_entity.id
_entity.type
_entity.pdbx_description
1 polymer ?
#
loop_
_entity_poly.entity_id
_entity_poly.type
_entity_poly.pdbx_seq_one_letter_code
_entity_poly.pdbx_strand_id
1 'polypeptide(L)'
;MTGKLPDSEAARIVTRAMPTADRRAVGLADIMALGVLLAGTPVASVSSSSQLRAMAARAARLLPAGFRQEARLETFVALGGFSPGEAVALRRRQLEHRLTSLAFFIKQLVAKSPYEIIVEGREHVDEALAGGRGAVIWIADFVFASEVVRQAFHVLGHPLTHMIRPEHGFSSTQVGLKYLNPVHRKAGDRYVREYAWPSPAAPSFTVSIGRPLTMKSADRHSAILEATKDFVSQLAPRVEANPELWRGWPSLT
;
A
#
# COMPACT_ATOMS: atom_id res chain seq x y z
N MET A 1 -5.69 28.73 32.82
CA MET A 1 -4.60 28.19 31.97
C MET A 1 -5.23 27.54 30.76
N THR A 2 -5.38 28.32 29.68
CA THR A 2 -5.89 27.88 28.39
C THR A 2 -4.74 27.30 27.58
N GLY A 3 -4.51 26.00 27.74
CA GLY A 3 -3.56 25.27 26.90
C GLY A 3 -4.12 25.21 25.48
N LYS A 4 -3.53 25.99 24.55
CA LYS A 4 -3.69 25.73 23.12
C LYS A 4 -3.22 24.30 22.86
N LEU A 5 -4.11 23.44 22.38
CA LEU A 5 -3.73 22.20 21.74
C LEU A 5 -2.77 22.56 20.58
N PRO A 6 -1.61 21.89 20.44
CA PRO A 6 -0.70 22.13 19.32
C PRO A 6 -1.41 21.76 18.02
N ASP A 7 -1.24 22.52 16.94
CA ASP A 7 -1.76 22.32 15.56
C ASP A 7 -2.01 20.84 15.20
N SER A 8 -3.14 20.30 15.65
CA SER A 8 -3.45 18.86 15.58
C SER A 8 -4.24 18.50 14.33
N GLU A 9 -4.32 19.39 13.34
CA GLU A 9 -5.20 19.22 12.17
C GLU A 9 -4.48 18.77 10.89
N ALA A 10 -3.14 18.80 10.86
CA ALA A 10 -2.42 18.43 9.64
C ALA A 10 -2.14 16.91 9.58
N ALA A 11 -2.77 16.25 8.60
CA ALA A 11 -2.41 14.91 8.20
C ALA A 11 -0.90 14.82 7.85
N ARG A 12 -0.23 13.76 8.32
CA ARG A 12 1.25 13.69 8.30
C ARG A 12 1.78 12.27 8.14
N ILE A 13 2.90 12.14 7.43
CA ILE A 13 3.70 10.91 7.42
C ILE A 13 4.77 11.01 8.51
N VAL A 14 4.82 10.02 9.40
CA VAL A 14 5.82 9.93 10.47
C VAL A 14 6.76 8.78 10.17
N THR A 15 8.07 9.05 10.22
CA THR A 15 9.10 8.00 10.05
C THR A 15 9.80 7.73 11.37
N ARG A 16 9.95 6.44 11.73
CA ARG A 16 10.75 6.05 12.90
C ARG A 16 12.25 6.31 12.61
N ALA A 17 12.96 6.89 13.57
CA ALA A 17 14.42 6.96 13.53
C ALA A 17 15.02 5.56 13.71
N MET A 18 15.93 5.16 12.81
CA MET A 18 16.62 3.87 12.86
C MET A 18 18.13 4.09 12.76
N PRO A 19 18.96 3.31 13.49
CA PRO A 19 20.40 3.34 13.31
C PRO A 19 20.79 2.91 11.89
N THR A 20 21.70 3.65 11.27
CA THR A 20 22.23 3.38 9.92
C THR A 20 23.50 2.53 9.92
N ALA A 21 24.06 2.22 11.10
CA ALA A 21 25.45 1.81 11.27
C ALA A 21 25.86 0.52 10.54
N ASP A 22 24.95 -0.44 10.33
CA ASP A 22 25.30 -1.76 9.77
C ASP A 22 24.86 -1.99 8.32
N ARG A 23 24.50 -0.93 7.58
CA ARG A 23 23.93 -1.08 6.22
C ARG A 23 24.99 -0.92 5.14
N ARG A 24 24.89 -1.73 4.08
CA ARG A 24 25.67 -1.54 2.84
C ARG A 24 25.42 -0.15 2.26
N ALA A 25 26.47 0.47 1.72
CA ALA A 25 26.37 1.81 1.12
C ALA A 25 25.45 1.81 -0.11
N VAL A 26 25.68 0.87 -1.04
CA VAL A 26 24.95 0.70 -2.31
C VAL A 26 24.71 -0.79 -2.55
N GLY A 27 23.64 -1.13 -3.26
CA GLY A 27 23.31 -2.48 -3.70
C GLY A 27 22.61 -2.50 -5.06
N LEU A 28 22.43 -3.70 -5.61
CA LEU A 28 21.77 -3.89 -6.91
C LEU A 28 20.37 -3.27 -6.96
N ALA A 29 19.64 -3.28 -5.83
CA ALA A 29 18.32 -2.65 -5.72
C ALA A 29 18.37 -1.14 -6.01
N ASP A 30 19.44 -0.45 -5.62
CA ASP A 30 19.60 1.00 -5.88
C ASP A 30 19.76 1.28 -7.38
N ILE A 31 20.62 0.50 -8.03
CA ILE A 31 20.89 0.63 -9.47
C ILE A 31 19.62 0.36 -10.27
N MET A 32 18.91 -0.72 -9.91
CA MET A 32 17.64 -1.08 -10.57
C MET A 32 16.58 -0.01 -10.35
N ALA A 33 16.45 0.53 -9.13
CA ALA A 33 15.49 1.58 -8.83
C ALA A 33 15.81 2.86 -9.58
N LEU A 34 17.08 3.26 -9.65
CA LEU A 34 17.50 4.42 -10.43
C LEU A 34 17.20 4.22 -11.92
N GLY A 35 17.52 3.05 -12.48
CA GLY A 35 17.19 2.72 -13.87
C GLY A 35 15.68 2.77 -14.15
N VAL A 36 14.86 2.23 -13.24
CA VAL A 36 13.39 2.30 -13.32
C VAL A 36 12.89 3.73 -13.25
N LEU A 37 13.43 4.57 -12.37
CA LEU A 37 13.03 5.97 -12.27
C LEU A 37 13.44 6.74 -13.53
N LEU A 38 14.69 6.62 -13.98
CA LEU A 38 15.20 7.34 -15.15
C LEU A 38 14.48 6.94 -16.44
N ALA A 39 14.26 5.64 -16.68
CA ALA A 39 13.60 5.17 -17.90
C ALA A 39 12.07 5.22 -17.79
N GLY A 40 11.51 4.93 -16.62
CA GLY A 40 10.08 4.81 -16.40
C GLY A 40 9.37 6.17 -16.35
N THR A 41 10.01 7.21 -15.81
CA THR A 41 9.41 8.54 -15.68
C THR A 41 8.99 9.15 -17.03
N PRO A 42 9.85 9.19 -18.08
CA PRO A 42 9.44 9.67 -19.40
C PRO A 42 8.33 8.84 -20.04
N VAL A 43 8.37 7.52 -19.88
CA VAL A 43 7.33 6.63 -20.41
C VAL A 43 6.00 6.89 -19.71
N ALA A 44 6.00 7.02 -18.38
CA ALA A 44 4.79 7.22 -17.59
C ALA A 44 4.16 8.61 -17.75
N SER A 45 4.94 9.64 -18.09
CA SER A 45 4.43 10.99 -18.31
C SER A 45 3.54 11.08 -19.55
N VAL A 46 3.88 10.36 -20.62
CA VAL A 46 3.13 10.39 -21.90
C VAL A 46 2.14 9.24 -22.05
N SER A 47 2.26 8.17 -21.27
CA SER A 47 1.38 7.00 -21.38
C SER A 47 0.08 7.16 -20.60
N SER A 48 -1.04 6.70 -21.14
CA SER A 48 -2.30 6.56 -20.40
C SER A 48 -2.21 5.47 -19.33
N SER A 49 -3.11 5.47 -18.35
CA SER A 49 -3.17 4.42 -17.33
C SER A 49 -3.47 3.04 -17.92
N SER A 50 -4.26 2.97 -19.00
CA SER A 50 -4.52 1.72 -19.72
C SER A 50 -3.28 1.20 -20.46
N GLN A 51 -2.50 2.08 -21.08
CA GLN A 51 -1.22 1.74 -21.70
C GLN A 51 -0.23 1.21 -20.66
N LEU A 52 -0.09 1.89 -19.52
CA LEU A 52 0.80 1.44 -18.44
C LEU A 52 0.40 0.07 -17.89
N ARG A 53 -0.89 -0.18 -17.71
CA ARG A 53 -1.40 -1.51 -17.29
C ARG A 53 -1.07 -2.57 -18.34
N ALA A 54 -1.30 -2.29 -19.62
CA ALA A 54 -0.97 -3.22 -20.71
C ALA A 54 0.54 -3.52 -20.77
N MET A 55 1.39 -2.50 -20.57
CA MET A 55 2.84 -2.68 -20.48
C MET A 55 3.25 -3.53 -19.28
N ALA A 56 2.67 -3.29 -18.10
CA ALA A 56 2.90 -4.09 -16.91
C ALA A 56 2.51 -5.56 -17.12
N ALA A 57 1.36 -5.83 -17.76
CA ALA A 57 0.91 -7.17 -18.09
C ALA A 57 1.85 -7.89 -19.08
N ARG A 58 2.36 -7.16 -20.09
CA ARG A 58 3.36 -7.70 -21.04
C ARG A 58 4.68 -8.00 -20.33
N ALA A 59 5.19 -7.07 -19.53
CA ALA A 59 6.41 -7.26 -18.76
C ALA A 59 6.28 -8.45 -17.78
N ALA A 60 5.14 -8.57 -17.10
CA ALA A 60 4.87 -9.69 -16.21
C ALA A 60 4.95 -11.04 -16.93
N ARG A 61 4.56 -11.15 -18.21
CA ARG A 61 4.67 -12.39 -19.00
C ARG A 61 6.10 -12.71 -19.45
N LEU A 62 6.89 -11.69 -19.73
CA LEU A 62 8.28 -11.84 -20.21
C LEU A 62 9.26 -12.13 -19.08
N LEU A 63 8.96 -11.70 -17.85
CA LEU A 63 9.82 -11.93 -16.70
C LEU A 63 9.82 -13.42 -16.28
N PRO A 64 10.97 -13.94 -15.80
CA PRO A 64 11.07 -15.32 -15.33
C PRO A 64 10.02 -15.67 -14.27
N ALA A 65 9.60 -16.94 -14.23
CA ALA A 65 8.81 -17.45 -13.12
C ALA A 65 9.57 -17.24 -11.80
N GLY A 66 8.90 -16.72 -10.77
CA GLY A 66 9.55 -16.42 -9.49
C GLY A 66 10.21 -15.04 -9.39
N PHE A 67 10.24 -14.23 -10.45
CA PHE A 67 10.85 -12.90 -10.38
C PHE A 67 10.23 -12.04 -9.27
N ARG A 68 11.03 -11.73 -8.24
CA ARG A 68 10.63 -10.97 -7.04
C ARG A 68 9.33 -11.46 -6.38
N GLN A 69 9.07 -12.77 -6.45
CA GLN A 69 7.94 -13.38 -5.76
C GLN A 69 8.39 -13.83 -4.38
N GLU A 70 7.79 -13.24 -3.35
CA GLU A 70 8.13 -13.51 -1.95
C GLU A 70 7.45 -14.79 -1.45
N ALA A 71 6.24 -15.09 -1.94
CA ALA A 71 5.51 -16.28 -1.56
C ALA A 71 5.94 -17.48 -2.41
N ARG A 72 6.11 -18.62 -1.74
CA ARG A 72 6.41 -19.90 -2.35
C ARG A 72 5.16 -20.47 -3.04
N LEU A 73 5.34 -21.30 -4.06
CA LEU A 73 4.20 -21.88 -4.78
C LEU A 73 3.37 -22.77 -3.84
N GLU A 74 4.07 -23.49 -2.97
CA GLU A 74 3.54 -24.41 -1.98
C GLU A 74 2.62 -23.70 -0.99
N THR A 75 2.86 -22.42 -0.69
CA THR A 75 1.99 -21.61 0.18
C THR A 75 0.59 -21.48 -0.39
N PHE A 76 0.50 -21.18 -1.69
CA PHE A 76 -0.78 -21.03 -2.37
C PHE A 76 -1.52 -22.37 -2.43
N VAL A 77 -0.79 -23.46 -2.66
CA VAL A 77 -1.39 -24.79 -2.71
C VAL A 77 -1.87 -25.25 -1.34
N ALA A 78 -0.99 -25.24 -0.34
CA ALA A 78 -1.26 -25.80 0.98
C ALA A 78 -2.23 -24.94 1.81
N LEU A 79 -2.13 -23.62 1.71
CA LEU A 79 -2.89 -22.69 2.56
C LEU A 79 -3.96 -21.91 1.81
N GLY A 80 -3.77 -21.71 0.50
CA GLY A 80 -4.77 -21.06 -0.35
C GLY A 80 -5.75 -22.03 -1.00
N GLY A 81 -5.51 -23.35 -0.93
CA GLY A 81 -6.37 -24.37 -1.54
C GLY A 81 -6.34 -24.39 -3.07
N PHE A 82 -5.35 -23.74 -3.69
CA PHE A 82 -5.23 -23.67 -5.15
C PHE A 82 -4.57 -24.93 -5.71
N SER A 83 -4.98 -25.38 -6.90
CA SER A 83 -4.18 -26.33 -7.66
C SER A 83 -2.82 -25.71 -8.06
N PRO A 84 -1.79 -26.52 -8.38
CA PRO A 84 -0.51 -26.00 -8.82
C PRO A 84 -0.60 -25.05 -10.03
N GLY A 85 -1.50 -25.34 -10.98
CA GLY A 85 -1.73 -24.49 -12.15
C GLY A 85 -2.35 -23.14 -11.79
N GLU A 86 -3.36 -23.15 -10.89
CA GLU A 86 -3.98 -21.92 -10.38
C GLU A 86 -2.98 -21.09 -9.59
N ALA A 87 -2.15 -21.71 -8.76
CA ALA A 87 -1.10 -21.04 -8.00
C ALA A 87 -0.07 -20.35 -8.92
N VAL A 88 0.33 -20.97 -10.02
CA VAL A 88 1.21 -20.34 -11.04
C VAL A 88 0.52 -19.14 -11.69
N ALA A 89 -0.74 -19.28 -12.09
CA ALA A 89 -1.51 -18.20 -12.70
C ALA A 89 -1.71 -17.03 -11.73
N LEU A 90 -2.00 -17.33 -10.46
CA LEU A 90 -2.17 -16.36 -9.38
C LEU A 90 -0.89 -15.57 -9.13
N ARG A 91 0.26 -16.27 -9.02
CA ARG A 91 1.59 -15.64 -8.89
C ARG A 91 1.90 -14.72 -10.07
N ARG A 92 1.49 -15.08 -11.30
CA ARG A 92 1.66 -14.22 -12.48
C ARG A 92 0.81 -12.96 -12.39
N ARG A 93 -0.47 -13.08 -11.98
CA ARG A 93 -1.37 -11.93 -11.77
C ARG A 93 -0.84 -11.02 -10.66
N GLN A 94 -0.33 -11.56 -9.55
CA GLN A 94 0.33 -10.77 -8.51
C GLN A 94 1.50 -9.93 -9.05
N LEU A 95 2.35 -10.52 -9.88
CA LEU A 95 3.46 -9.79 -10.50
C LEU A 95 2.94 -8.67 -11.42
N GLU A 96 1.91 -8.95 -12.22
CA GLU A 96 1.25 -7.93 -13.06
C GLU A 96 0.72 -6.77 -12.23
N HIS A 97 0.01 -7.04 -11.12
CA HIS A 97 -0.50 -5.99 -10.25
C HIS A 97 0.61 -5.19 -9.57
N ARG A 98 1.68 -5.85 -9.11
CA ARG A 98 2.85 -5.17 -8.54
C ARG A 98 3.52 -4.24 -9.55
N LEU A 99 3.69 -4.70 -10.79
CA LEU A 99 4.24 -3.88 -11.87
C LEU A 99 3.31 -2.73 -12.27
N THR A 100 1.99 -2.98 -12.25
CA THR A 100 0.98 -1.93 -12.49
C THR A 100 1.03 -0.86 -11.40
N SER A 101 1.11 -1.27 -10.12
CA SER A 101 1.26 -0.36 -8.99
C SER A 101 2.53 0.47 -9.10
N LEU A 102 3.65 -0.14 -9.48
CA LEU A 102 4.90 0.59 -9.73
C LEU A 102 4.77 1.60 -10.89
N ALA A 103 4.15 1.20 -12.00
CA ALA A 103 3.95 2.09 -13.14
C ALA A 103 3.06 3.29 -12.78
N PHE A 104 1.98 3.06 -12.02
CA PHE A 104 1.12 4.13 -11.54
C PHE A 104 1.83 5.04 -10.53
N PHE A 105 2.60 4.49 -9.60
CA PHE A 105 3.44 5.27 -8.70
C PHE A 105 4.38 6.20 -9.49
N ILE A 106 5.09 5.68 -10.51
CA ILE A 106 5.98 6.48 -11.35
C ILE A 106 5.21 7.59 -12.08
N LYS A 107 4.01 7.30 -12.59
CA LYS A 107 3.13 8.31 -13.19
C LYS A 107 2.77 9.42 -12.22
N GLN A 108 2.50 9.10 -10.95
CA GLN A 108 2.17 10.09 -9.92
C GLN A 108 3.36 11.00 -9.56
N LEU A 109 4.60 10.57 -9.80
CA LEU A 109 5.77 11.43 -9.61
C LEU A 109 5.75 12.65 -10.53
N VAL A 110 5.21 12.50 -11.75
CA VAL A 110 5.23 13.53 -12.80
C VAL A 110 3.87 14.18 -13.04
N ALA A 111 2.77 13.46 -12.82
CA ALA A 111 1.42 13.94 -13.09
C ALA A 111 0.58 13.97 -11.81
N LYS A 112 -0.26 15.00 -11.67
CA LYS A 112 -1.36 15.03 -10.70
C LYS A 112 -2.50 14.15 -11.21
N SER A 113 -2.29 12.84 -11.16
CA SER A 113 -3.26 11.84 -11.62
C SER A 113 -3.81 11.07 -10.42
N PRO A 114 -4.71 11.66 -9.61
CA PRO A 114 -5.37 10.92 -8.54
C PRO A 114 -6.19 9.79 -9.13
N TYR A 115 -6.40 8.75 -8.34
CA TYR A 115 -7.32 7.68 -8.69
C TYR A 115 -8.76 8.14 -8.49
N GLU A 116 -9.68 7.51 -9.20
CA GLU A 116 -11.07 7.53 -8.75
C GLU A 116 -11.17 6.59 -7.54
N ILE A 117 -11.66 7.11 -6.42
CA ILE A 117 -11.75 6.37 -5.16
C ILE A 117 -13.21 6.31 -4.72
N ILE A 118 -13.72 5.10 -4.60
CA ILE A 118 -15.02 4.81 -4.00
C ILE A 118 -14.75 4.29 -2.60
N VAL A 119 -15.35 4.91 -1.58
CA VAL A 119 -15.22 4.46 -0.19
C VAL A 119 -16.54 3.85 0.27
N GLU A 120 -16.46 2.63 0.77
CA GLU A 120 -17.57 1.92 1.42
C GLU A 120 -17.31 1.82 2.92
N GLY A 121 -18.37 1.85 3.75
CA GLY A 121 -18.24 1.74 5.20
C GLY A 121 -17.77 3.02 5.88
N ARG A 122 -18.07 4.20 5.30
CA ARG A 122 -17.70 5.51 5.87
C ARG A 122 -18.24 5.67 7.30
N GLU A 123 -19.46 5.20 7.52
CA GLU A 123 -20.15 5.24 8.81
C GLU A 123 -19.34 4.59 9.94
N HIS A 124 -18.47 3.62 9.64
CA HIS A 124 -17.60 2.98 10.63
C HIS A 124 -16.45 3.89 11.09
N VAL A 125 -15.99 4.80 10.22
CA VAL A 125 -15.02 5.83 10.61
C VAL A 125 -15.68 6.86 11.51
N ASP A 126 -16.88 7.30 11.12
CA ASP A 126 -17.66 8.27 11.91
C ASP A 126 -17.99 7.70 13.30
N GLU A 127 -18.42 6.43 13.37
CA GLU A 127 -18.68 5.71 14.63
C GLU A 127 -17.42 5.63 15.51
N ALA A 128 -16.27 5.28 14.94
CA ALA A 128 -15.01 5.18 15.67
C ALA A 128 -14.56 6.55 16.22
N LEU A 129 -14.81 7.62 15.48
CA LEU A 129 -14.42 8.98 15.85
C LEU A 129 -15.42 9.66 16.81
N ALA A 130 -16.69 9.26 16.83
CA ALA A 130 -17.74 9.87 17.66
C ALA A 130 -17.39 9.91 19.15
N GLY A 131 -16.58 8.96 19.63
CA GLY A 131 -16.11 8.92 21.02
C GLY A 131 -14.98 9.90 21.38
N GLY A 132 -14.47 10.69 20.44
CA GLY A 132 -13.41 11.69 20.68
C GLY A 132 -12.03 11.10 21.00
N ARG A 133 -11.85 9.78 20.87
CA ARG A 133 -10.59 9.07 21.20
C ARG A 133 -9.64 8.92 20.00
N GLY A 134 -10.06 9.38 18.82
CA GLY A 134 -9.42 9.06 17.56
C GLY A 134 -9.66 7.62 17.11
N ALA A 135 -9.12 7.27 15.94
CA ALA A 135 -9.24 5.94 15.35
C ALA A 135 -7.88 5.41 14.91
N VAL A 136 -7.64 4.12 15.10
CA VAL A 136 -6.47 3.41 14.56
C VAL A 136 -6.93 2.52 13.42
N ILE A 137 -6.40 2.77 12.23
CA ILE A 137 -6.79 2.04 11.02
C ILE A 137 -5.85 0.87 10.79
N TRP A 138 -6.40 -0.34 10.79
CA TRP A 138 -5.68 -1.56 10.41
C TRP A 138 -5.81 -1.77 8.91
N ILE A 139 -4.70 -1.60 8.18
CA ILE A 139 -4.68 -1.67 6.72
C ILE A 139 -4.24 -3.06 6.30
N ALA A 140 -5.08 -3.76 5.54
CA ALA A 140 -4.72 -5.02 4.92
C ALA A 140 -3.67 -4.82 3.81
N ASP A 141 -2.71 -5.74 3.74
CA ASP A 141 -1.57 -5.61 2.83
C ASP A 141 -1.90 -6.01 1.39
N PHE A 142 -2.72 -5.21 0.71
CA PHE A 142 -3.00 -5.34 -0.71
C PHE A 142 -2.03 -4.51 -1.55
N VAL A 143 -1.80 -4.92 -2.81
CA VAL A 143 -0.81 -4.32 -3.72
C VAL A 143 -0.89 -2.79 -3.79
N PHE A 144 -2.10 -2.24 -3.91
CA PHE A 144 -2.32 -0.80 -4.06
C PHE A 144 -2.61 -0.07 -2.73
N ALA A 145 -2.71 -0.81 -1.61
CA ALA A 145 -3.27 -0.30 -0.35
C ALA A 145 -2.58 0.97 0.15
N SER A 146 -1.25 1.03 0.08
CA SER A 146 -0.50 2.14 0.66
C SER A 146 -0.87 3.50 0.06
N GLU A 147 -1.12 3.58 -1.25
CA GLU A 147 -1.50 4.83 -1.93
C GLU A 147 -3.00 5.07 -1.85
N VAL A 148 -3.79 4.04 -2.18
CA VAL A 148 -5.24 4.13 -2.31
C VAL A 148 -5.87 4.50 -0.96
N VAL A 149 -5.37 3.95 0.16
CA VAL A 149 -5.90 4.30 1.49
C VAL A 149 -5.62 5.77 1.84
N ARG A 150 -4.44 6.32 1.50
CA ARG A 150 -4.16 7.74 1.75
C ARG A 150 -5.11 8.65 0.99
N GLN A 151 -5.36 8.33 -0.29
CA GLN A 151 -6.32 9.07 -1.10
C GLN A 151 -7.76 8.91 -0.57
N ALA A 152 -8.15 7.72 -0.13
CA ALA A 152 -9.47 7.48 0.45
C ALA A 152 -9.72 8.33 1.71
N PHE A 153 -8.79 8.34 2.67
CA PHE A 153 -8.95 9.16 3.88
C PHE A 153 -8.93 10.66 3.59
N HIS A 154 -8.19 11.09 2.56
CA HIS A 154 -8.27 12.46 2.07
C HIS A 154 -9.66 12.79 1.48
N VAL A 155 -10.24 11.89 0.68
CA VAL A 155 -11.61 12.03 0.14
C VAL A 155 -12.66 12.06 1.24
N LEU A 156 -12.47 11.31 2.33
CA LEU A 156 -13.36 11.33 3.49
C LEU A 156 -13.25 12.62 4.33
N GLY A 157 -12.24 13.46 4.09
CA GLY A 157 -12.00 14.67 4.89
C GLY A 157 -11.44 14.39 6.29
N HIS A 158 -10.93 13.19 6.56
CA HIS A 158 -10.33 12.85 7.84
C HIS A 158 -8.79 12.89 7.76
N PRO A 159 -8.11 13.70 8.60
CA PRO A 159 -6.66 13.77 8.57
C PRO A 159 -6.04 12.44 8.99
N LEU A 160 -5.18 11.87 8.12
CA LEU A 160 -4.49 10.61 8.37
C LEU A 160 -3.06 10.86 8.85
N THR A 161 -2.71 10.29 10.01
CA THR A 161 -1.30 10.12 10.39
C THR A 161 -0.86 8.70 10.02
N HIS A 162 0.11 8.57 9.10
CA HIS A 162 0.61 7.28 8.63
C HIS A 162 2.07 7.09 9.06
N MET A 163 2.34 6.04 9.85
CA MET A 163 3.71 5.66 10.19
C MET A 163 4.35 4.82 9.08
N ILE A 164 5.48 5.26 8.54
CA ILE A 164 6.20 4.57 7.47
C ILE A 164 7.62 4.26 7.93
N ARG A 165 8.08 3.02 7.66
CA ARG A 165 9.47 2.62 7.90
C ARG A 165 10.40 3.29 6.88
N PRO A 166 11.60 3.76 7.26
CA PRO A 166 12.55 4.35 6.30
C PRO A 166 12.90 3.43 5.11
N GLU A 167 12.86 2.12 5.32
CA GLU A 167 13.08 1.08 4.32
C GLU A 167 11.93 0.94 3.32
N HIS A 168 10.79 1.57 3.59
CA HIS A 168 9.65 1.53 2.71
C HIS A 168 9.93 2.38 1.47
N GLY A 169 10.10 1.70 0.34
CA GLY A 169 10.47 2.32 -0.92
C GLY A 169 11.24 1.33 -1.78
N PHE A 170 12.36 1.78 -2.33
CA PHE A 170 13.12 1.06 -3.33
C PHE A 170 14.24 0.18 -2.76
N SER A 171 14.84 0.59 -1.65
CA SER A 171 16.07 -0.04 -1.17
C SER A 171 16.31 0.18 0.32
N SER A 172 16.95 -0.78 0.97
CA SER A 172 17.32 -0.72 2.39
C SER A 172 18.77 -0.29 2.63
N THR A 173 19.54 0.02 1.58
CA THR A 173 20.94 0.50 1.65
C THR A 173 21.03 1.94 2.13
N GLN A 174 22.23 2.42 2.45
CA GLN A 174 22.41 3.82 2.87
C GLN A 174 21.97 4.80 1.76
N VAL A 175 22.34 4.55 0.50
CA VAL A 175 21.90 5.35 -0.65
C VAL A 175 20.39 5.26 -0.86
N GLY A 176 19.83 4.05 -0.75
CA GLY A 176 18.40 3.81 -0.84
C GLY A 176 17.60 4.66 0.16
N LEU A 177 17.98 4.59 1.44
CA LEU A 177 17.34 5.34 2.51
C LEU A 177 17.48 6.86 2.34
N LYS A 178 18.66 7.33 1.91
CA LYS A 178 18.98 8.76 1.86
C LYS A 178 18.41 9.45 0.62
N TYR A 179 18.37 8.77 -0.53
CA TYR A 179 18.08 9.40 -1.82
C TYR A 179 16.90 8.80 -2.57
N LEU A 180 16.69 7.48 -2.51
CA LEU A 180 15.66 6.81 -3.32
C LEU A 180 14.31 6.74 -2.60
N ASN A 181 14.28 6.23 -1.37
CA ASN A 181 13.04 6.05 -0.61
C ASN A 181 12.31 7.37 -0.29
N PRO A 182 13.00 8.52 -0.09
CA PRO A 182 12.31 9.81 0.07
C PRO A 182 11.44 10.20 -1.12
N VAL A 183 11.73 9.72 -2.34
CA VAL A 183 10.89 9.93 -3.53
C VAL A 183 9.51 9.29 -3.33
N HIS A 184 9.49 8.06 -2.80
CA HIS A 184 8.26 7.35 -2.49
C HIS A 184 7.41 8.08 -1.44
N ARG A 185 8.06 8.62 -0.40
CA ARG A 185 7.38 9.43 0.62
C ARG A 185 6.78 10.71 0.05
N LYS A 186 7.55 11.45 -0.77
CA LYS A 186 7.11 12.74 -1.35
C LYS A 186 5.88 12.57 -2.26
N ALA A 187 5.80 11.47 -2.99
CA ALA A 187 4.60 11.13 -3.77
C ALA A 187 3.37 10.94 -2.86
N GLY A 188 3.54 10.21 -1.76
CA GLY A 188 2.48 9.97 -0.77
C GLY A 188 2.03 11.24 -0.03
N ASP A 189 2.95 12.13 0.34
CA ASP A 189 2.65 13.38 1.06
C ASP A 189 1.72 14.31 0.26
N ARG A 190 1.76 14.25 -1.08
CA ARG A 190 0.92 15.09 -1.95
C ARG A 190 -0.58 14.85 -1.71
N TYR A 191 -0.99 13.59 -1.60
CA TYR A 191 -2.39 13.20 -1.44
C TYR A 191 -2.92 13.39 -0.02
N VAL A 192 -2.05 13.76 0.91
CA VAL A 192 -2.42 14.10 2.27
C VAL A 192 -2.81 15.59 2.37
N ARG A 193 -2.38 16.42 1.40
CA ARG A 193 -2.47 17.89 1.47
C ARG A 193 -3.23 18.54 0.32
N GLU A 194 -3.22 17.95 -0.87
CA GLU A 194 -3.77 18.57 -2.08
C GLU A 194 -4.89 17.70 -2.68
N TYR A 195 -6.05 18.32 -2.91
CA TYR A 195 -7.16 17.70 -3.63
C TYR A 195 -7.03 17.97 -5.14
N ALA A 196 -7.15 16.92 -5.95
CA ALA A 196 -7.29 17.03 -7.39
C ALA A 196 -8.45 16.13 -7.83
N TRP A 197 -9.27 16.59 -8.79
CA TRP A 197 -10.35 15.79 -9.32
C TRP A 197 -9.79 14.71 -10.27
N PRO A 198 -10.18 13.43 -10.14
CA PRO A 198 -9.76 12.40 -11.08
C PRO A 198 -10.32 12.66 -12.48
N SER A 199 -9.50 12.37 -13.49
CA SER A 199 -9.97 12.30 -14.87
C SER A 199 -10.91 11.09 -15.04
N PRO A 200 -11.91 11.12 -15.93
CA PRO A 200 -12.72 9.95 -16.27
C PRO A 200 -11.92 8.72 -16.75
N ALA A 201 -10.67 8.93 -17.20
CA ALA A 201 -9.75 7.84 -17.59
C ALA A 201 -8.86 7.35 -16.44
N ALA A 202 -9.07 7.85 -15.22
CA ALA A 202 -8.31 7.44 -14.05
C ALA A 202 -8.65 5.98 -13.68
N PRO A 203 -7.69 5.21 -13.16
CA PRO A 203 -8.00 3.94 -12.51
C PRO A 203 -8.96 4.16 -11.35
N SER A 204 -9.97 3.30 -11.26
CA SER A 204 -10.95 3.29 -10.17
C SER A 204 -10.59 2.23 -9.14
N PHE A 205 -10.70 2.58 -7.85
CA PHE A 205 -10.48 1.67 -6.72
C PHE A 205 -11.60 1.79 -5.70
N THR A 206 -12.08 0.66 -5.20
CA THR A 206 -12.95 0.60 -4.03
C THR A 206 -12.12 0.36 -2.78
N VAL A 207 -12.29 1.20 -1.77
CA VAL A 207 -11.76 1.01 -0.42
C VAL A 207 -12.93 0.67 0.50
N SER A 208 -12.96 -0.59 0.95
CA SER A 208 -13.92 -1.01 1.97
C SER A 208 -13.33 -0.83 3.35
N ILE A 209 -14.03 -0.08 4.20
CA ILE A 209 -13.72 0.08 5.62
C ILE A 209 -14.64 -0.86 6.39
N GLY A 210 -14.08 -1.76 7.19
CA GLY A 210 -14.84 -2.67 8.04
C GLY A 210 -15.35 -1.99 9.31
N ARG A 211 -16.29 -2.66 10.00
CA ARG A 211 -16.74 -2.23 11.32
C ARG A 211 -15.56 -2.16 12.32
N PRO A 212 -15.67 -1.34 13.38
CA PRO A 212 -14.66 -1.30 14.42
C PRO A 212 -14.34 -2.70 14.98
N LEU A 213 -13.05 -2.95 15.24
CA LEU A 213 -12.59 -4.21 15.79
C LEU A 213 -13.03 -4.37 17.25
N THR A 214 -13.43 -5.57 17.59
CA THR A 214 -13.88 -5.91 18.95
C THR A 214 -12.68 -6.06 19.89
N MET A 215 -12.70 -5.32 20.99
CA MET A 215 -11.72 -5.42 22.09
C MET A 215 -12.48 -5.45 23.41
N LYS A 216 -12.81 -6.63 23.92
CA LYS A 216 -13.60 -6.80 25.15
C LYS A 216 -12.73 -7.00 26.38
N SER A 217 -11.56 -7.62 26.20
CA SER A 217 -10.67 -7.87 27.32
C SER A 217 -10.09 -6.57 27.91
N ALA A 218 -10.02 -6.52 29.24
CA ALA A 218 -9.31 -5.46 29.97
C ALA A 218 -7.79 -5.64 29.91
N ASP A 219 -7.30 -6.86 29.68
CA ASP A 219 -5.89 -7.14 29.45
C ASP A 219 -5.49 -6.76 28.02
N ARG A 220 -4.44 -5.94 27.90
CA ARG A 220 -3.98 -5.41 26.62
C ARG A 220 -3.59 -6.52 25.64
N HIS A 221 -2.89 -7.55 26.10
CA HIS A 221 -2.44 -8.63 25.22
C HIS A 221 -3.63 -9.40 24.65
N SER A 222 -4.55 -9.81 25.52
CA SER A 222 -5.78 -10.50 25.14
C SER A 222 -6.66 -9.64 24.22
N ALA A 223 -6.79 -8.35 24.49
CA ALA A 223 -7.56 -7.43 23.65
C ALA A 223 -6.97 -7.30 22.23
N ILE A 224 -5.64 -7.29 22.09
CA ILE A 224 -4.98 -7.27 20.77
C ILE A 224 -5.21 -8.58 20.02
N LEU A 225 -5.17 -9.72 20.71
CA LEU A 225 -5.48 -11.02 20.10
C LEU A 225 -6.94 -11.11 19.65
N GLU A 226 -7.88 -10.60 20.43
CA GLU A 226 -9.30 -10.48 20.06
C GLU A 226 -9.46 -9.63 18.80
N ALA A 227 -8.88 -8.43 18.79
CA ALA A 227 -8.92 -7.53 17.63
C ALA A 227 -8.30 -8.17 16.39
N THR A 228 -7.21 -8.93 16.56
CA THR A 228 -6.54 -9.63 15.46
C THR A 228 -7.44 -10.73 14.88
N LYS A 229 -8.10 -11.53 15.73
CA LYS A 229 -9.06 -12.55 15.28
C LYS A 229 -10.25 -11.93 14.55
N ASP A 230 -10.80 -10.84 15.07
CA ASP A 230 -11.89 -10.10 14.42
C ASP A 230 -11.42 -9.52 13.07
N PHE A 231 -10.23 -8.93 13.02
CA PHE A 231 -9.64 -8.40 11.80
C PHE A 231 -9.44 -9.49 10.74
N VAL A 232 -8.91 -10.65 11.11
CA VAL A 232 -8.73 -11.79 10.20
C VAL A 232 -10.08 -12.29 9.68
N SER A 233 -11.09 -12.40 10.55
CA SER A 233 -12.44 -12.80 10.15
C SER A 233 -13.06 -11.83 9.14
N GLN A 234 -12.87 -10.53 9.34
CA GLN A 234 -13.34 -9.49 8.40
C GLN A 234 -12.53 -9.45 7.10
N LEU A 235 -11.23 -9.77 7.16
CA LEU A 235 -10.31 -9.74 6.03
C LEU A 235 -10.45 -10.95 5.10
N ALA A 236 -10.73 -12.14 5.66
CA ALA A 236 -10.71 -13.40 4.90
C ALA A 236 -11.58 -13.36 3.62
N PRO A 237 -12.85 -12.90 3.64
CA PRO A 237 -13.66 -12.83 2.42
C PRO A 237 -13.09 -11.90 1.36
N ARG A 238 -12.35 -10.85 1.76
CA ARG A 238 -11.71 -9.90 0.84
C ARG A 238 -10.48 -10.49 0.17
N VAL A 239 -9.73 -11.31 0.91
CA VAL A 239 -8.59 -12.06 0.37
C VAL A 239 -9.07 -13.16 -0.58
N GLU A 240 -10.13 -13.89 -0.22
CA GLU A 240 -10.74 -14.92 -1.07
C GLU A 240 -11.26 -14.32 -2.40
N ALA A 241 -11.88 -13.14 -2.34
CA ALA A 241 -12.37 -12.46 -3.53
C ALA A 241 -11.26 -11.84 -4.40
N ASN A 242 -10.08 -11.54 -3.83
CA ASN A 242 -8.99 -10.85 -4.53
C ASN A 242 -7.59 -11.42 -4.17
N PRO A 243 -7.35 -12.73 -4.35
CA PRO A 243 -6.15 -13.38 -3.87
C PRO A 243 -4.88 -12.88 -4.58
N GLU A 244 -4.99 -12.41 -5.82
CA GLU A 244 -3.90 -11.82 -6.61
C GLU A 244 -3.51 -10.41 -6.17
N LEU A 245 -4.35 -9.75 -5.38
CA LEU A 245 -4.04 -8.43 -4.85
C LEU A 245 -3.44 -8.50 -3.45
N TRP A 246 -3.64 -9.60 -2.72
CA TRP A 246 -3.11 -9.76 -1.36
C TRP A 246 -1.61 -10.06 -1.38
N ARG A 247 -0.82 -9.33 -0.57
CA ARG A 247 0.64 -9.50 -0.44
C ARG A 247 1.06 -10.31 0.78
N GLY A 248 0.13 -10.67 1.66
CA GLY A 248 0.44 -11.36 2.92
C GLY A 248 0.75 -12.85 2.80
N TRP A 249 0.67 -13.45 1.62
CA TRP A 249 1.02 -14.85 1.38
C TRP A 249 2.38 -15.29 1.98
N PRO A 250 3.49 -14.54 1.86
CA PRO A 250 4.77 -14.95 2.42
C PRO A 250 4.78 -15.02 3.96
N SER A 251 3.84 -14.33 4.62
CA SER A 251 3.72 -14.38 6.09
C SER A 251 3.03 -15.65 6.59
N LEU A 252 2.49 -16.47 5.67
CA LEU A 252 1.84 -17.73 6.01
C LEU A 252 2.80 -18.94 5.96
N THR A 253 4.05 -18.75 5.52
CA THR A 253 5.08 -19.81 5.47
C THR A 253 5.95 -19.80 6.69
#